data_AF-A0A3T0RSK1-F1
#
_entry.id   AF-A0A3T0RSK1-F1
#
_cell.length_a   1.000
_cell.length_b   1.000
_cell.length_c   1.000
_cell.angle_alpha   90.00
_cell.angle_beta   90.00
_cell.angle_gamma   90.00
#
_symmetry.space_group_name_H-M   'P 1'
#
loop_
_entity.id
_entity.type
_entity.pdbx_description
1 polymer ?
#
loop_
_entity_poly.entity_id
_entity_poly.type
_entity_poly.pdbx_seq_one_letter_code
_entity_poly.pdbx_strand_id
1 'polypeptide(L)'
;MKTKSSLVMGFEIKTVRGPVLKPVSLEMWDQKSRFAEFTPHAPLKFMNDSLVGLQFHKLTNFLNAADQKPFINQAIEELCPYSTLFYSCADRLFPIQKQLKPVDEKLVQTFEKNWFAYWDAQDFSKGINFNKLDQAFDMLSEFESQMKAPLMYNFTLQFSKKFNDHLLAMYSFLFHLRSLIALDHNIHIDDSSFESVKCDSISDYLPRADFTTNDALVYWQFKKLATPFVGQKDKDIRVEKLFVEPMQRAFDQYNHNACALIDQLPQDLLSSKPNTELEQHLHQIQMDWLLGSSAGLLFRVREELFGLHHGYDKVFWTEASNQKTKKPTQFKVCFELTEQHVGAKKAA
;
A
#
# COMPACT_ATOMS: atom_id res chain seq x y z
N MET A 1 -18.33 -36.15 14.17
CA MET A 1 -17.86 -35.86 12.80
C MET A 1 -17.36 -34.42 12.79
N LYS A 2 -16.03 -34.19 12.76
CA LYS A 2 -15.50 -32.86 12.44
C LYS A 2 -15.73 -32.66 10.94
N THR A 3 -16.67 -31.82 10.56
CA THR A 3 -16.75 -31.31 9.19
C THR A 3 -15.40 -30.66 8.91
N LYS A 4 -14.62 -31.25 8.01
CA LYS A 4 -13.42 -30.59 7.46
C LYS A 4 -13.92 -29.28 6.87
N SER A 5 -13.53 -28.16 7.47
CA SER A 5 -14.00 -26.86 7.00
C SER A 5 -13.34 -26.58 5.65
N SER A 6 -14.16 -26.53 4.61
CA SER A 6 -13.76 -26.14 3.27
C SER A 6 -14.55 -24.91 2.86
N LEU A 7 -13.88 -23.95 2.25
CA LEU A 7 -14.42 -22.69 1.75
C LEU A 7 -14.19 -22.64 0.24
N VAL A 8 -15.27 -22.70 -0.52
CA VAL A 8 -15.23 -22.48 -1.96
C VAL A 8 -15.62 -21.04 -2.22
N MET A 9 -14.78 -20.32 -2.98
CA MET A 9 -15.11 -18.97 -3.46
C MET A 9 -14.84 -18.88 -4.94
N GLY A 10 -15.65 -18.08 -5.61
CA GLY A 10 -15.48 -17.80 -7.03
C GLY A 10 -15.74 -16.33 -7.32
N PHE A 11 -15.01 -15.80 -8.27
CA PHE A 11 -15.16 -14.42 -8.71
C PHE A 11 -14.73 -14.25 -10.17
N GLU A 12 -15.23 -13.18 -10.78
CA GLU A 12 -14.87 -12.77 -12.14
C GLU A 12 -14.24 -11.37 -12.11
N ILE A 13 -13.08 -11.19 -12.74
CA ILE A 13 -12.45 -9.88 -12.96
C ILE A 13 -12.66 -9.50 -14.42
N LYS A 14 -13.35 -8.39 -14.67
CA LYS A 14 -13.49 -7.81 -16.01
C LYS A 14 -12.39 -6.79 -16.22
N THR A 15 -11.73 -6.84 -17.37
CA THR A 15 -10.68 -5.90 -17.73
C THR A 15 -11.04 -5.04 -18.94
N VAL A 16 -10.28 -3.97 -19.14
CA VAL A 16 -10.27 -3.19 -20.38
C VAL A 16 -8.91 -3.26 -21.05
N ARG A 17 -8.89 -2.90 -22.34
CA ARG A 17 -7.71 -2.93 -23.19
C ARG A 17 -6.57 -2.07 -22.62
N GLY A 18 -5.35 -2.58 -22.70
CA GLY A 18 -4.11 -1.90 -22.30
C GLY A 18 -2.90 -2.75 -22.67
N PRO A 19 -1.67 -2.21 -22.67
CA PRO A 19 -0.44 -3.00 -22.80
C PRO A 19 -0.38 -4.10 -21.72
N VAL A 20 -0.74 -3.71 -20.50
CA VAL A 20 -1.19 -4.61 -19.43
C VAL A 20 -2.68 -4.38 -19.20
N LEU A 21 -3.44 -5.45 -18.95
CA LEU A 21 -4.89 -5.36 -18.81
C LEU A 21 -5.27 -4.64 -17.52
N LYS A 22 -6.17 -3.65 -17.62
CA LYS A 22 -6.61 -2.87 -16.47
C LYS A 22 -7.92 -3.44 -15.93
N PRO A 23 -8.02 -3.86 -14.67
CA PRO A 23 -9.27 -4.32 -14.09
C PRO A 23 -10.27 -3.15 -13.95
N VAL A 24 -11.53 -3.40 -14.26
CA VAL A 24 -12.63 -2.41 -14.15
C VAL A 24 -13.74 -2.84 -13.22
N SER A 25 -13.91 -4.15 -13.03
CA SER A 25 -14.82 -4.67 -12.00
C SER A 25 -14.37 -6.04 -11.54
N LEU A 26 -14.77 -6.37 -10.31
CA LEU A 26 -14.69 -7.70 -9.76
C LEU A 26 -16.09 -8.10 -9.28
N GLU A 27 -16.60 -9.24 -9.75
CA GLU A 27 -17.93 -9.76 -9.42
C GLU A 27 -17.79 -11.07 -8.63
N MET A 28 -18.28 -11.10 -7.40
CA MET A 28 -18.29 -12.33 -6.60
C MET A 28 -19.42 -13.25 -7.05
N TRP A 29 -19.19 -14.56 -7.03
CA TRP A 29 -20.23 -15.54 -7.33
C TRP A 29 -21.05 -15.83 -6.08
N ASP A 30 -22.36 -15.59 -6.18
CA ASP A 30 -23.36 -15.85 -5.14
C ASP A 30 -24.31 -17.00 -5.52
N GLN A 31 -24.35 -17.37 -6.81
CA GLN A 31 -25.25 -18.39 -7.35
C GLN A 31 -24.61 -19.78 -7.38
N LYS A 32 -25.32 -20.77 -6.82
CA LYS A 32 -24.93 -22.20 -6.90
C LYS A 32 -24.73 -22.71 -8.34
N SER A 33 -25.45 -22.16 -9.31
CA SER A 33 -25.32 -22.50 -10.74
C SER A 33 -23.92 -22.20 -11.27
N ARG A 34 -23.32 -21.08 -10.88
CA ARG A 34 -21.95 -20.73 -11.29
C ARG A 34 -20.94 -21.74 -10.74
N PHE A 35 -21.07 -22.14 -9.48
CA PHE A 35 -20.22 -23.17 -8.90
C PHE A 35 -20.44 -24.57 -9.50
N ALA A 36 -21.57 -24.82 -10.17
CA ALA A 36 -21.79 -26.06 -10.91
C ALA A 36 -21.12 -26.04 -12.30
N GLU A 37 -20.86 -24.86 -12.88
CA GLU A 37 -20.18 -24.69 -14.17
C GLU A 37 -18.65 -24.82 -14.05
N PHE A 38 -18.08 -24.53 -12.87
CA PHE A 38 -16.64 -24.47 -12.64
C PHE A 38 -16.20 -25.41 -11.53
N THR A 39 -15.29 -26.34 -11.83
CA THR A 39 -14.63 -27.15 -10.81
C THR A 39 -13.63 -26.28 -10.03
N PRO A 40 -13.76 -26.15 -8.69
CA PRO A 40 -12.80 -25.42 -7.89
C PRO A 40 -11.40 -26.01 -8.01
N HIS A 41 -10.40 -25.15 -8.18
CA HIS A 41 -8.99 -25.54 -8.15
C HIS A 41 -8.37 -25.33 -6.76
N ALA A 42 -7.21 -25.93 -6.51
CA ALA A 42 -6.41 -25.57 -5.36
C ALA A 42 -5.93 -24.11 -5.49
N PRO A 43 -5.81 -23.36 -4.38
CA PRO A 43 -5.26 -22.01 -4.40
C PRO A 43 -3.91 -21.91 -5.12
N LEU A 44 -3.61 -20.73 -5.67
CA LEU A 44 -2.29 -20.46 -6.24
C LEU A 44 -1.19 -20.61 -5.19
N LYS A 45 0.05 -20.89 -5.63
CA LYS A 45 1.21 -21.10 -4.73
C LYS A 45 1.39 -20.02 -3.66
N PHE A 46 1.08 -18.77 -4.01
CA PHE A 46 1.18 -17.60 -3.12
C PHE A 46 -0.18 -17.09 -2.64
N MET A 47 -1.24 -17.87 -2.80
CA MET A 47 -2.60 -17.59 -2.31
C MET A 47 -3.22 -16.28 -2.83
N ASN A 48 -2.70 -15.70 -3.92
CA ASN A 48 -3.18 -14.41 -4.45
C ASN A 48 -4.69 -14.42 -4.76
N ASP A 49 -5.17 -15.51 -5.35
CA ASP A 49 -6.59 -15.75 -5.62
C ASP A 49 -7.42 -15.80 -4.34
N SER A 50 -6.95 -16.56 -3.36
CA SER A 50 -7.60 -16.72 -2.07
C SER A 50 -7.65 -15.41 -1.29
N LEU A 51 -6.55 -14.66 -1.28
CA LEU A 51 -6.43 -13.39 -0.57
C LEU A 51 -7.31 -12.31 -1.20
N VAL A 52 -7.50 -12.28 -2.52
CA VAL A 52 -8.50 -11.40 -3.15
C VAL A 52 -9.90 -11.70 -2.60
N GLY A 53 -10.31 -12.97 -2.60
CA GLY A 53 -11.64 -13.37 -2.10
C GLY A 53 -11.83 -13.09 -0.61
N LEU A 54 -10.87 -13.52 0.22
CA LEU A 54 -10.91 -13.37 1.68
C LEU A 54 -10.92 -11.90 2.12
N GLN A 55 -10.11 -11.04 1.50
CA GLN A 55 -10.07 -9.62 1.85
C GLN A 55 -11.31 -8.89 1.33
N PHE A 56 -11.83 -9.25 0.16
CA PHE A 56 -13.12 -8.74 -0.29
C PHE A 56 -14.23 -9.09 0.70
N HIS A 57 -14.26 -10.33 1.21
CA HIS A 57 -15.16 -10.72 2.30
C HIS A 57 -14.97 -9.87 3.55
N LYS A 58 -13.74 -9.66 4.00
CA LYS A 58 -13.46 -8.83 5.19
C LYS A 58 -13.94 -7.38 5.04
N LEU A 59 -13.87 -6.83 3.83
CA LEU A 59 -14.28 -5.45 3.54
C LEU A 59 -15.79 -5.27 3.41
N THR A 60 -16.53 -6.30 2.99
CA THR A 60 -17.92 -6.16 2.53
C THR A 60 -18.90 -7.09 3.25
N ASN A 61 -18.39 -8.09 3.98
CA ASN A 61 -19.16 -9.21 4.54
C ASN A 61 -20.05 -9.93 3.50
N PHE A 62 -19.63 -10.01 2.23
CA PHE A 62 -20.51 -10.52 1.16
C PHE A 62 -21.03 -11.94 1.38
N LEU A 63 -20.23 -12.82 2.01
CA LEU A 63 -20.69 -14.17 2.36
C LEU A 63 -21.51 -14.07 3.65
N ASN A 64 -22.82 -14.30 3.55
CA ASN A 64 -23.63 -14.52 4.73
C ASN A 64 -23.43 -15.97 5.26
N ALA A 65 -22.20 -16.30 5.63
CA ALA A 65 -21.77 -17.62 6.08
C ALA A 65 -21.33 -17.56 7.55
N ALA A 66 -22.31 -17.39 8.45
CA ALA A 66 -22.06 -17.26 9.89
C ALA A 66 -21.31 -18.48 10.47
N ASP A 67 -21.52 -19.65 9.89
CA ASP A 67 -20.88 -20.93 10.21
C ASP A 67 -19.43 -21.03 9.70
N GLN A 68 -19.09 -20.36 8.60
CA GLN A 68 -17.73 -20.35 8.03
C GLN A 68 -16.87 -19.19 8.54
N LYS A 69 -17.48 -18.19 9.20
CA LYS A 69 -16.80 -17.00 9.72
C LYS A 69 -15.55 -17.31 10.57
N PRO A 70 -15.54 -18.30 11.49
CA PRO A 70 -14.33 -18.64 12.24
C PRO A 70 -13.18 -19.10 11.34
N PHE A 71 -13.48 -19.93 10.34
CA PHE A 71 -12.48 -20.41 9.38
C PHE A 71 -11.94 -19.28 8.49
N ILE A 72 -12.82 -18.40 8.00
CA ILE A 72 -12.42 -17.24 7.19
C ILE A 72 -11.49 -16.32 7.98
N ASN A 73 -11.83 -16.01 9.24
CA ASN A 73 -11.00 -15.15 10.08
C ASN A 73 -9.62 -15.78 10.32
N GLN A 74 -9.57 -17.07 10.64
CA GLN A 74 -8.31 -17.80 10.80
C GLN A 74 -7.48 -17.80 9.51
N ALA A 75 -8.12 -18.06 8.37
CA ALA A 75 -7.47 -18.03 7.06
C ALA A 75 -6.85 -16.66 6.75
N ILE A 76 -7.57 -15.58 7.05
CA ILE A 76 -7.04 -14.21 6.87
C ILE A 76 -5.82 -13.99 7.76
N GLU A 77 -5.89 -14.37 9.04
CA GLU A 77 -4.79 -14.17 9.99
C GLU A 77 -3.53 -14.97 9.61
N GLU A 78 -3.70 -16.21 9.14
CA GLU A 78 -2.57 -17.09 8.82
C GLU A 78 -1.98 -16.82 7.42
N LEU A 79 -2.80 -16.42 6.44
CA LEU A 79 -2.35 -16.25 5.05
C LEU A 79 -1.95 -14.82 4.70
N CYS A 80 -2.46 -13.80 5.42
CA CYS A 80 -2.20 -12.39 5.10
C CYS A 80 -1.11 -11.80 6.01
N PRO A 81 0.15 -11.66 5.54
CA PRO A 81 1.26 -11.23 6.40
C PRO A 81 1.21 -9.75 6.79
N TYR A 82 0.43 -8.93 6.08
CA TYR A 82 0.48 -7.47 6.21
C TYR A 82 0.06 -6.94 7.57
N SER A 83 -0.85 -7.63 8.27
CA SER A 83 -1.26 -7.23 9.63
C SER A 83 -0.11 -7.39 10.62
N THR A 84 0.49 -8.58 10.65
CA THR A 84 1.65 -8.87 11.51
C THR A 84 2.82 -7.96 11.20
N LEU A 85 3.10 -7.75 9.90
CA LEU A 85 4.17 -6.86 9.46
C LEU A 85 3.91 -5.42 9.91
N PHE A 86 2.68 -4.92 9.74
CA PHE A 86 2.30 -3.57 10.15
C PHE A 86 2.53 -3.33 11.63
N TYR A 87 1.96 -4.17 12.50
CA TYR A 87 2.10 -3.97 13.94
C TYR A 87 3.56 -4.16 14.41
N SER A 88 4.31 -5.08 13.82
CA SER A 88 5.74 -5.26 14.13
C SER A 88 6.59 -4.04 13.76
N CYS A 89 6.27 -3.37 12.65
CA CYS A 89 6.95 -2.15 12.22
C CYS A 89 6.47 -0.93 13.00
N ALA A 90 5.18 -0.85 13.33
CA ALA A 90 4.59 0.21 14.15
C ALA A 90 5.26 0.30 15.53
N ASP A 91 5.56 -0.84 16.16
CA ASP A 91 6.26 -0.90 17.44
C ASP A 91 7.66 -0.26 17.36
N ARG A 92 8.36 -0.40 16.22
CA ARG A 92 9.67 0.24 16.00
C ARG A 92 9.58 1.73 15.74
N LEU A 93 8.47 2.20 15.17
CA LEU A 93 8.22 3.63 14.94
C LEU A 93 7.76 4.36 16.19
N PHE A 94 7.12 3.68 17.14
CA PHE A 94 6.54 4.29 18.33
C PHE A 94 7.48 5.28 19.07
N PRO A 95 8.79 4.98 19.27
CA PRO A 95 9.72 5.92 19.90
C PRO A 95 9.93 7.22 19.12
N ILE A 96 9.85 7.17 17.78
CA ILE A 96 9.95 8.34 16.91
C ILE A 96 8.66 9.16 17.02
N GLN A 97 7.51 8.50 16.88
CA GLN A 97 6.20 9.15 16.89
C GLN A 97 5.91 9.87 18.21
N LYS A 98 6.36 9.31 19.34
CA LYS A 98 6.20 9.93 20.67
C LYS A 98 6.87 11.30 20.81
N GLN A 99 7.89 11.58 19.99
CA GLN A 99 8.63 12.85 20.01
C GLN A 99 8.02 13.91 19.08
N LEU A 100 7.07 13.51 18.23
CA LEU A 100 6.48 14.37 17.22
C LEU A 100 5.07 14.81 17.63
N LYS A 101 4.67 16.00 17.18
CA LYS A 101 3.30 16.48 17.38
C LYS A 101 2.37 15.73 16.42
N PRO A 102 1.33 15.03 16.90
CA PRO A 102 0.40 14.32 16.03
C PRO A 102 -0.43 15.30 15.19
N VAL A 103 -0.95 14.78 14.07
CA VAL A 103 -1.97 15.48 13.25
C VAL A 103 -3.20 15.78 14.11
N ASP A 104 -3.95 16.84 13.77
CA ASP A 104 -5.18 17.22 14.46
C ASP A 104 -6.16 16.02 14.51
N GLU A 105 -6.49 15.57 15.72
CA GLU A 105 -7.37 14.43 15.95
C GLU A 105 -8.75 14.62 15.32
N LYS A 106 -9.30 15.84 15.30
CA LYS A 106 -10.62 16.10 14.68
C LYS A 106 -10.57 15.93 13.17
N LEU A 107 -9.47 16.35 12.55
CA LEU A 107 -9.25 16.17 11.12
C LEU A 107 -9.20 14.68 10.78
N VAL A 108 -8.42 13.92 11.55
CA VAL A 108 -8.30 12.45 11.40
C VAL A 108 -9.65 11.76 11.58
N GLN A 109 -10.37 12.03 12.67
CA GLN A 109 -11.69 11.43 12.94
C GLN A 109 -12.72 11.77 11.87
N THR A 110 -12.70 13.00 11.35
CA THR A 110 -13.60 13.42 10.26
C THR A 110 -13.29 12.65 8.98
N PHE A 111 -12.01 12.49 8.64
CA PHE A 111 -11.60 11.68 7.51
C PHE A 111 -12.04 10.21 7.64
N GLU A 112 -11.75 9.57 8.78
CA GLU A 112 -12.16 8.17 9.02
C GLU A 112 -13.68 7.99 8.89
N LYS A 113 -14.46 8.93 9.45
CA LYS A 113 -15.92 8.91 9.37
C LYS A 113 -16.40 9.04 7.93
N ASN A 114 -15.87 10.00 7.19
CA ASN A 114 -16.25 10.22 5.79
C ASN A 114 -15.89 9.01 4.93
N TRP A 115 -14.72 8.41 5.18
CA TRP A 115 -14.26 7.23 4.47
C TRP A 115 -15.18 6.03 4.68
N PHE A 116 -15.51 5.72 5.94
CA PHE A 116 -16.46 4.65 6.24
C PHE A 116 -17.85 4.95 5.66
N ALA A 117 -18.32 6.20 5.74
CA ALA A 117 -19.61 6.57 5.17
C ALA A 117 -19.64 6.40 3.63
N TYR A 118 -18.55 6.74 2.94
CA TYR A 118 -18.40 6.50 1.52
C TYR A 118 -18.44 4.99 1.21
N TRP A 119 -17.69 4.19 1.97
CA TRP A 119 -17.62 2.74 1.79
C TRP A 119 -18.97 2.06 2.05
N ASP A 120 -19.64 2.40 3.15
CA ASP A 120 -20.95 1.87 3.53
C ASP A 120 -22.06 2.27 2.53
N ALA A 121 -21.89 3.38 1.82
CA ALA A 121 -22.83 3.83 0.79
C ALA A 121 -22.67 3.06 -0.54
N GLN A 122 -21.57 2.33 -0.74
CA GLN A 122 -21.38 1.52 -1.94
C GLN A 122 -22.14 0.19 -1.82
N ASP A 123 -22.85 -0.19 -2.88
CA ASP A 123 -23.43 -1.53 -2.99
C ASP A 123 -22.37 -2.53 -3.46
N PHE A 124 -21.83 -3.30 -2.51
CA PHE A 124 -20.87 -4.38 -2.77
C PHE A 124 -21.51 -5.76 -2.90
N SER A 125 -22.85 -5.87 -2.88
CA SER A 125 -23.56 -7.15 -2.84
C SER A 125 -23.22 -8.08 -4.01
N LYS A 126 -22.86 -7.50 -5.17
CA LYS A 126 -22.50 -8.23 -6.39
C LYS A 126 -21.01 -8.13 -6.75
N GLY A 127 -20.20 -7.49 -5.92
CA GLY A 127 -18.82 -7.15 -6.23
C GLY A 127 -18.55 -5.65 -6.24
N ILE A 128 -17.46 -5.24 -6.88
CA ILE A 128 -16.98 -3.86 -6.92
C ILE A 128 -16.77 -3.39 -8.35
N ASN A 129 -17.23 -2.17 -8.65
CA ASN A 129 -16.91 -1.46 -9.88
C ASN A 129 -15.82 -0.44 -9.56
N PHE A 130 -14.62 -0.65 -10.09
CA PHE A 130 -13.46 0.19 -9.75
C PHE A 130 -13.58 1.61 -10.30
N ASN A 131 -14.39 1.85 -11.32
CA ASN A 131 -14.68 3.21 -11.81
C ASN A 131 -15.48 4.05 -10.81
N LYS A 132 -16.04 3.44 -9.75
CA LYS A 132 -16.72 4.16 -8.67
C LYS A 132 -15.78 4.61 -7.56
N LEU A 133 -14.52 4.16 -7.57
CA LEU A 133 -13.52 4.46 -6.54
C LEU A 133 -12.83 5.82 -6.70
N ASP A 134 -13.18 6.60 -7.73
CA ASP A 134 -12.62 7.93 -7.98
C ASP A 134 -12.82 8.85 -6.76
N GLN A 135 -14.00 8.81 -6.14
CA GLN A 135 -14.28 9.58 -4.92
C GLN A 135 -13.36 9.17 -3.75
N ALA A 136 -12.99 7.90 -3.63
CA ALA A 136 -12.04 7.48 -2.60
C ALA A 136 -10.66 8.12 -2.83
N PHE A 137 -10.24 8.21 -4.09
CA PHE A 137 -8.98 8.87 -4.47
C PHE A 137 -9.02 10.39 -4.20
N ASP A 138 -10.14 11.05 -4.52
CA ASP A 138 -10.33 12.48 -4.25
C ASP A 138 -10.29 12.78 -2.75
N MET A 139 -10.90 11.92 -1.92
CA MET A 139 -10.87 12.05 -0.46
C MET A 139 -9.45 11.95 0.13
N LEU A 140 -8.59 11.11 -0.45
CA LEU A 140 -7.18 11.02 -0.05
C LEU A 140 -6.43 12.30 -0.36
N SER A 141 -6.64 12.83 -1.57
CA SER A 141 -6.01 14.06 -2.03
C SER A 141 -6.46 15.27 -1.19
N GLU A 142 -7.76 15.35 -0.88
CA GLU A 142 -8.31 16.38 -0.01
C GLU A 142 -7.73 16.29 1.41
N PHE A 143 -7.64 15.08 1.97
CA PHE A 143 -7.09 14.86 3.31
C PHE A 143 -5.62 15.29 3.40
N GLU A 144 -4.78 14.91 2.43
CA GLU A 144 -3.37 15.32 2.36
C GLU A 144 -3.25 16.86 2.27
N SER A 145 -4.13 17.50 1.48
CA SER A 145 -4.19 18.96 1.40
C SER A 145 -4.63 19.63 2.71
N GLN A 146 -5.60 19.06 3.44
CA GLN A 146 -6.07 19.59 4.71
C GLN A 146 -5.01 19.43 5.82
N MET A 147 -4.26 18.33 5.79
CA MET A 147 -3.14 18.08 6.70
C MET A 147 -1.99 19.07 6.48
N LYS A 148 -1.85 19.63 5.26
CA LYS A 148 -0.75 20.53 4.85
C LYS A 148 0.64 19.93 5.06
N ALA A 149 0.72 18.62 4.96
CA ALA A 149 1.96 17.86 4.99
C ALA A 149 1.82 16.71 3.98
N PRO A 150 2.92 16.24 3.39
CA PRO A 150 2.87 15.06 2.53
C PRO A 150 2.53 13.81 3.35
N LEU A 151 2.02 12.77 2.69
CA LEU A 151 1.95 11.43 3.27
C LEU A 151 3.34 10.78 3.34
N MET A 152 4.20 11.06 2.34
CA MET A 152 5.56 10.55 2.25
C MET A 152 6.35 10.93 3.51
N TYR A 153 6.86 9.90 4.21
CA TYR A 153 7.60 10.01 5.48
C TYR A 153 6.89 10.75 6.61
N ASN A 154 5.55 10.79 6.58
CA ASN A 154 4.77 11.33 7.69
C ASN A 154 4.62 10.32 8.83
N PHE A 155 5.34 10.61 9.92
CA PHE A 155 5.29 9.80 11.14
C PHE A 155 4.22 10.26 12.14
N THR A 156 3.60 11.42 11.91
CA THR A 156 2.69 12.07 12.88
C THR A 156 1.23 11.68 12.69
N LEU A 157 0.88 11.16 11.51
CA LEU A 157 -0.45 10.64 11.23
C LEU A 157 -0.68 9.32 11.98
N GLN A 158 -1.75 9.27 12.76
CA GLN A 158 -2.17 8.10 13.53
C GLN A 158 -3.67 7.90 13.37
N PHE A 159 -4.06 6.83 12.68
CA PHE A 159 -5.45 6.41 12.58
C PHE A 159 -5.86 5.48 13.72
N SER A 160 -7.16 5.35 13.94
CA SER A 160 -7.73 4.35 14.82
C SER A 160 -7.35 2.93 14.36
N LYS A 161 -7.27 1.99 15.32
CA LYS A 161 -6.99 0.58 15.00
C LYS A 161 -7.99 0.01 13.98
N LYS A 162 -9.28 0.34 14.15
CA LYS A 162 -10.35 -0.09 13.25
C LYS A 162 -10.09 0.39 11.82
N PHE A 163 -9.64 1.63 11.66
CA PHE A 163 -9.34 2.19 10.35
C PHE A 163 -8.08 1.60 9.73
N ASN A 164 -7.00 1.43 10.51
CA ASN A 164 -5.80 0.72 10.04
C ASN A 164 -6.13 -0.71 9.59
N ASP A 165 -6.94 -1.45 10.35
CA ASP A 165 -7.37 -2.82 9.98
C ASP A 165 -8.20 -2.84 8.68
N HIS A 166 -9.00 -1.80 8.43
CA HIS A 166 -9.76 -1.62 7.21
C HIS A 166 -8.84 -1.31 6.02
N LEU A 167 -7.92 -0.34 6.16
CA LEU A 167 -6.94 -0.02 5.14
C LEU A 167 -6.01 -1.20 4.82
N LEU A 168 -5.62 -2.00 5.81
CA LEU A 168 -4.83 -3.22 5.60
C LEU A 168 -5.57 -4.24 4.74
N ALA A 169 -6.86 -4.44 4.99
CA ALA A 169 -7.68 -5.32 4.18
C ALA A 169 -7.81 -4.81 2.74
N MET A 170 -8.00 -3.49 2.58
CA MET A 170 -8.08 -2.85 1.27
C MET A 170 -6.76 -2.93 0.50
N TYR A 171 -5.64 -2.60 1.13
CA TYR A 171 -4.31 -2.75 0.54
C TYR A 171 -4.07 -4.18 0.09
N SER A 172 -4.33 -5.16 0.97
CA SER A 172 -4.15 -6.58 0.65
C SER A 172 -5.01 -7.01 -0.54
N PHE A 173 -6.29 -6.63 -0.55
CA PHE A 173 -7.18 -6.88 -1.68
C PHE A 173 -6.64 -6.29 -3.00
N LEU A 174 -6.24 -5.02 -3.00
CA LEU A 174 -5.77 -4.33 -4.20
C LEU A 174 -4.43 -4.87 -4.71
N PHE A 175 -3.47 -5.09 -3.81
CA PHE A 175 -2.16 -5.64 -4.16
C PHE A 175 -2.27 -7.05 -4.76
N HIS A 176 -3.11 -7.91 -4.16
CA HIS A 176 -3.30 -9.27 -4.69
C HIS A 176 -4.11 -9.27 -5.99
N LEU A 177 -5.05 -8.32 -6.17
CA LEU A 177 -5.70 -8.10 -7.47
C LEU A 177 -4.67 -7.73 -8.54
N ARG A 178 -3.78 -6.76 -8.27
CA ARG A 178 -2.69 -6.40 -9.17
C ARG A 178 -1.78 -7.59 -9.47
N SER A 179 -1.50 -8.42 -8.46
CA SER A 179 -0.72 -9.65 -8.62
C SER A 179 -1.39 -10.68 -9.53
N LEU A 180 -2.72 -10.82 -9.51
CA LEU A 180 -3.44 -11.67 -10.46
C LEU A 180 -3.33 -11.13 -11.89
N ILE A 181 -3.41 -9.81 -12.08
CA ILE A 181 -3.20 -9.16 -13.39
C ILE A 181 -1.78 -9.39 -13.90
N ALA A 182 -0.78 -9.28 -13.02
CA ALA A 182 0.61 -9.57 -13.36
C ALA A 182 0.81 -11.03 -13.80
N LEU A 183 0.18 -11.97 -13.08
CA LEU A 183 0.24 -13.39 -13.43
C LEU A 183 -0.36 -13.65 -14.81
N ASP A 184 -1.55 -13.11 -15.08
CA ASP A 184 -2.17 -13.24 -16.40
C ASP A 184 -1.27 -12.63 -17.50
N HIS A 185 -0.75 -11.43 -17.27
CA HIS A 185 0.15 -10.78 -18.21
C HIS A 185 1.34 -11.68 -18.56
N ASN A 186 2.01 -12.21 -17.53
CA ASN A 186 3.22 -13.02 -17.65
C ASN A 186 3.00 -14.40 -18.27
N ILE A 187 1.77 -14.92 -18.30
CA ILE A 187 1.44 -16.17 -19.00
C ILE A 187 1.36 -15.95 -20.52
N HIS A 188 1.13 -14.70 -20.94
CA HIS A 188 0.84 -14.33 -22.33
C HIS A 188 1.93 -13.48 -23.00
N ILE A 189 3.11 -13.39 -22.40
CA ILE A 189 4.29 -12.75 -23.01
C ILE A 189 5.14 -13.76 -23.78
N ASP A 190 5.85 -13.27 -24.80
CA ASP A 190 6.69 -14.10 -25.64
C ASP A 190 8.09 -14.31 -25.02
N ASP A 191 8.67 -13.26 -24.42
CA ASP A 191 9.97 -13.31 -23.73
C ASP A 191 9.85 -12.85 -22.27
N SER A 192 9.91 -13.83 -21.36
CA SER A 192 9.83 -13.58 -19.92
C SER A 192 10.99 -12.78 -19.35
N SER A 193 12.12 -12.67 -20.07
CA SER A 193 13.30 -11.92 -19.61
C SER A 193 13.10 -10.41 -19.73
N PHE A 194 12.31 -9.96 -20.70
CA PHE A 194 12.14 -8.53 -21.02
C PHE A 194 10.72 -8.03 -20.81
N GLU A 195 9.72 -8.90 -20.96
CA GLU A 195 8.31 -8.49 -20.97
C GLU A 195 7.58 -8.79 -19.67
N SER A 196 8.20 -9.55 -18.76
CA SER A 196 7.58 -9.92 -17.50
C SER A 196 7.50 -8.74 -16.55
N VAL A 197 6.36 -8.65 -15.88
CA VAL A 197 6.11 -7.68 -14.81
C VAL A 197 6.21 -8.37 -13.45
N LYS A 198 6.63 -7.62 -12.43
CA LYS A 198 6.79 -8.11 -11.07
C LYS A 198 5.93 -7.27 -10.13
N CYS A 199 5.45 -7.88 -9.06
CA CYS A 199 4.83 -7.16 -7.95
C CYS A 199 5.74 -7.28 -6.74
N ASP A 200 6.15 -6.15 -6.18
CA ASP A 200 6.96 -6.12 -4.97
C ASP A 200 6.33 -5.18 -3.94
N SER A 201 6.09 -5.69 -2.74
CA SER A 201 5.34 -4.95 -1.72
C SER A 201 6.10 -3.75 -1.12
N ILE A 202 7.34 -3.51 -1.53
CA ILE A 202 8.21 -2.45 -1.00
C ILE A 202 8.72 -1.56 -2.14
N SER A 203 9.46 -2.14 -3.08
CA SER A 203 10.16 -1.41 -4.15
C SER A 203 9.22 -0.76 -5.17
N ASP A 204 7.99 -1.27 -5.31
CA ASP A 204 6.95 -0.61 -6.10
C ASP A 204 6.51 0.74 -5.49
N TYR A 205 6.70 0.94 -4.19
CA TYR A 205 6.27 2.12 -3.43
C TYR A 205 7.42 3.03 -3.00
N LEU A 206 8.59 2.45 -2.77
CA LEU A 206 9.83 3.13 -2.45
C LEU A 206 10.89 2.76 -3.48
N PRO A 207 10.74 3.22 -4.74
CA PRO A 207 11.76 2.98 -5.75
C PRO A 207 13.06 3.65 -5.28
N ARG A 208 14.18 2.93 -5.37
CA ARG A 208 15.51 3.50 -5.13
C ARG A 208 15.73 4.05 -3.70
N ALA A 209 15.21 3.37 -2.67
CA ALA A 209 15.36 3.77 -1.26
C ALA A 209 16.82 4.06 -0.83
N ASP A 210 17.81 3.34 -1.37
CA ASP A 210 19.23 3.62 -1.12
C ASP A 210 19.65 5.01 -1.60
N PHE A 211 19.16 5.44 -2.76
CA PHE A 211 19.44 6.78 -3.31
C PHE A 211 18.79 7.86 -2.45
N THR A 212 17.54 7.66 -2.02
CA THR A 212 16.87 8.58 -1.08
C THR A 212 17.64 8.72 0.23
N THR A 213 18.18 7.61 0.77
CA THR A 213 19.04 7.64 1.97
C THR A 213 20.29 8.48 1.75
N ASN A 214 20.98 8.28 0.62
CA ASN A 214 22.19 9.03 0.30
C ASN A 214 21.91 10.53 0.17
N ASP A 215 20.85 10.90 -0.56
CA ASP A 215 20.42 12.29 -0.72
C ASP A 215 20.00 12.90 0.62
N ALA A 216 19.36 12.13 1.50
CA ALA A 216 18.98 12.55 2.85
C ALA A 216 20.20 12.85 3.73
N LEU A 217 21.25 12.02 3.65
CA LEU A 217 22.50 12.29 4.35
C LEU A 217 23.17 13.57 3.84
N VAL A 218 23.21 13.78 2.52
CA VAL A 218 23.76 15.01 1.92
C VAL A 218 22.97 16.24 2.38
N TYR A 219 21.64 16.18 2.32
CA TYR A 219 20.77 17.24 2.80
C TYR A 219 20.97 17.51 4.31
N TRP A 220 21.12 16.47 5.13
CA TRP A 220 21.39 16.63 6.55
C TRP A 220 22.73 17.33 6.82
N GLN A 221 23.80 17.00 6.08
CA GLN A 221 25.07 17.72 6.20
C GLN A 221 24.91 19.19 5.77
N PHE A 222 24.16 19.46 4.69
CA PHE A 222 23.84 20.82 4.28
C PHE A 222 23.12 21.60 5.39
N LYS A 223 22.08 21.03 6.02
CA LYS A 223 21.39 21.68 7.14
C LYS A 223 22.33 22.02 8.29
N LYS A 224 23.21 21.10 8.68
CA LYS A 224 24.20 21.34 9.75
C LYS A 224 25.17 22.47 9.41
N LEU A 225 25.65 22.52 8.17
CA LEU A 225 26.55 23.57 7.67
C LEU A 225 25.83 24.92 7.52
N ALA A 226 24.54 24.92 7.22
CA ALA A 226 23.72 26.10 7.09
C ALA A 226 23.32 26.73 8.44
N THR A 227 23.22 25.94 9.52
CA THR A 227 22.77 26.38 10.85
C THR A 227 23.39 27.70 11.36
N PRO A 228 24.71 27.96 11.23
CA PRO A 228 25.30 29.21 11.71
C PRO A 228 24.80 30.46 10.96
N PHE A 229 24.25 30.29 9.76
CA PHE A 229 23.85 31.37 8.86
C PHE A 229 22.33 31.61 8.84
N VAL A 230 21.55 30.80 9.58
CA VAL A 230 20.08 30.85 9.59
C VAL A 230 19.57 30.99 11.02
N GLY A 231 18.59 31.86 11.24
CA GLY A 231 17.84 31.92 12.51
C GLY A 231 18.60 32.47 13.74
N GLN A 232 19.84 32.92 13.61
CA GLN A 232 20.60 33.57 14.69
C GLN A 232 20.54 35.10 14.61
N LYS A 233 20.74 35.78 15.75
CA LYS A 233 20.77 37.26 15.84
C LYS A 233 21.86 37.88 14.96
N ASP A 234 22.99 37.18 14.78
CA ASP A 234 24.15 37.63 14.00
C ASP A 234 24.23 36.95 12.62
N LYS A 235 23.10 36.51 12.06
CA LYS A 235 23.09 35.81 10.77
C LYS A 235 23.64 36.67 9.63
N ASP A 236 24.51 36.10 8.81
CA ASP A 236 24.94 36.75 7.57
C ASP A 236 23.84 36.64 6.52
N ILE A 237 23.02 37.69 6.43
CA ILE A 237 21.89 37.81 5.50
C ILE A 237 22.34 37.57 4.05
N ARG A 238 23.59 37.88 3.69
CA ARG A 238 24.09 37.64 2.33
C ARG A 238 24.31 36.16 2.08
N VAL A 239 24.91 35.44 3.04
CA VAL A 239 25.11 33.98 2.94
C VAL A 239 23.77 33.25 2.92
N GLU A 240 22.83 33.66 3.77
CA GLU A 240 21.47 33.11 3.80
C GLU A 240 20.78 33.25 2.42
N LYS A 241 20.75 34.46 1.84
CA LYS A 241 20.05 34.73 0.58
C LYS A 241 20.76 34.25 -0.69
N LEU A 242 22.09 34.32 -0.72
CA LEU A 242 22.88 34.02 -1.93
C LEU A 242 23.31 32.56 -2.01
N PHE A 243 23.35 31.84 -0.88
CA PHE A 243 23.82 30.46 -0.83
C PHE A 243 22.80 29.50 -0.20
N VAL A 244 22.33 29.76 1.02
CA VAL A 244 21.47 28.81 1.74
C VAL A 244 20.10 28.67 1.08
N GLU A 245 19.39 29.77 0.82
CA GLU A 245 18.05 29.75 0.20
C GLU A 245 18.04 29.15 -1.22
N PRO A 246 18.97 29.47 -2.14
CA PRO A 246 19.04 28.80 -3.44
C PRO A 246 19.33 27.30 -3.32
N MET A 247 20.23 26.89 -2.42
CA MET A 247 20.55 25.47 -2.23
C MET A 247 19.39 24.70 -1.63
N GLN A 248 18.70 25.26 -0.62
CA GLN A 248 17.49 24.66 -0.06
C GLN A 248 16.42 24.45 -1.14
N ARG A 249 16.18 25.47 -2.00
CA ARG A 249 15.24 25.33 -3.12
C ARG A 249 15.65 24.24 -4.11
N ALA A 250 16.94 24.06 -4.36
CA ALA A 250 17.43 22.97 -5.20
C ALA A 250 17.17 21.60 -4.56
N PHE A 251 17.40 21.45 -3.25
CA PHE A 251 17.06 20.25 -2.51
C PHE A 251 15.56 19.96 -2.56
N ASP A 252 14.71 20.96 -2.29
CA ASP A 252 13.25 20.81 -2.34
C ASP A 252 12.75 20.47 -3.74
N GLN A 253 13.43 20.91 -4.80
CA GLN A 253 13.04 20.61 -6.18
C GLN A 253 13.46 19.21 -6.63
N TYR A 254 14.72 18.84 -6.39
CA TYR A 254 15.31 17.63 -6.98
C TYR A 254 15.35 16.45 -6.01
N ASN A 255 15.40 16.69 -4.71
CA ASN A 255 15.59 15.70 -3.65
C ASN A 255 14.46 15.75 -2.59
N HIS A 256 13.25 16.15 -3.00
CA HIS A 256 12.10 16.38 -2.12
C HIS A 256 11.80 15.22 -1.15
N ASN A 257 11.95 13.96 -1.59
CA ASN A 257 11.76 12.79 -0.73
C ASN A 257 12.81 12.71 0.40
N ALA A 258 14.08 12.99 0.08
CA ALA A 258 15.14 13.05 1.06
C ALA A 258 14.94 14.21 2.05
N CYS A 259 14.47 15.37 1.57
CA CYS A 259 14.08 16.47 2.43
C CYS A 259 12.96 16.08 3.39
N ALA A 260 11.88 15.50 2.85
CA ALA A 260 10.74 15.03 3.62
C ALA A 260 11.13 13.99 4.69
N LEU A 261 12.09 13.10 4.40
CA LEU A 261 12.61 12.13 5.36
C LEU A 261 13.31 12.81 6.54
N ILE A 262 14.23 13.74 6.25
CA ILE A 262 15.01 14.44 7.28
C ILE A 262 14.15 15.40 8.09
N ASP A 263 13.29 16.18 7.43
CA ASP A 263 12.52 17.25 8.07
C ASP A 263 11.40 16.73 8.97
N GLN A 264 10.98 15.47 8.79
CA GLN A 264 9.93 14.83 9.60
C GLN A 264 10.49 13.95 10.74
N LEU A 265 11.81 13.85 10.87
CA LEU A 265 12.46 13.10 11.96
C LEU A 265 12.85 14.02 13.13
N PRO A 266 12.80 13.51 14.38
CA PRO A 266 13.30 14.24 15.55
C PRO A 266 14.79 14.59 15.39
N GLN A 267 15.16 15.83 15.72
CA GLN A 267 16.54 16.31 15.59
C GLN A 267 17.54 15.50 16.43
N ASP A 268 17.10 15.02 17.61
CA ASP A 268 17.91 14.19 18.51
C ASP A 268 18.25 12.84 17.86
N LEU A 269 17.32 12.27 17.09
CA LEU A 269 17.56 11.03 16.34
C LEU A 269 18.64 11.23 15.26
N LEU A 270 18.59 12.36 14.55
CA LEU A 270 19.55 12.70 13.49
C LEU A 270 20.95 13.04 14.02
N SER A 271 21.04 13.54 15.26
CA SER A 271 22.28 14.02 15.86
C SER A 271 22.97 12.97 16.75
N SER A 272 22.25 11.93 17.17
CA SER A 272 22.75 10.92 18.11
C SER A 272 23.62 9.81 17.48
N LYS A 273 23.73 9.77 16.14
CA LYS A 273 24.39 8.67 15.42
C LYS A 273 25.54 9.14 14.54
N PRO A 274 26.64 8.36 14.43
CA PRO A 274 27.64 8.51 13.37
C PRO A 274 27.00 8.35 11.98
N ASN A 275 27.60 8.95 10.94
CA ASN A 275 27.04 8.94 9.58
C ASN A 275 26.74 7.52 9.04
N THR A 276 27.61 6.54 9.28
CA THR A 276 27.44 5.16 8.80
C THR A 276 26.28 4.44 9.48
N GLU A 277 26.06 4.70 10.78
CA GLU A 277 24.90 4.16 11.50
C GLU A 277 23.62 4.90 11.12
N LEU A 278 23.73 6.21 10.86
CA LEU A 278 22.60 7.02 10.41
C LEU A 278 22.10 6.55 9.05
N GLU A 279 22.98 6.20 8.11
CA GLU A 279 22.61 5.63 6.81
C GLU A 279 21.72 4.40 6.95
N GLN A 280 22.20 3.37 7.67
CA GLN A 280 21.45 2.15 7.91
C GLN A 280 20.13 2.41 8.65
N HIS A 281 20.16 3.34 9.60
CA HIS A 281 18.98 3.71 10.36
C HIS A 281 17.93 4.43 9.50
N LEU A 282 18.34 5.34 8.62
CA LEU A 282 17.46 6.02 7.67
C LEU A 282 16.86 5.03 6.67
N HIS A 283 17.63 4.05 6.19
CA HIS A 283 17.09 2.98 5.35
C HIS A 283 16.00 2.18 6.10
N GLN A 284 16.28 1.77 7.35
CA GLN A 284 15.30 1.04 8.16
C GLN A 284 14.03 1.88 8.45
N ILE A 285 14.19 3.16 8.77
CA ILE A 285 13.10 4.09 9.05
C ILE A 285 12.17 4.23 7.84
N GLN A 286 12.70 4.28 6.62
CA GLN A 286 11.88 4.35 5.41
C GLN A 286 11.03 3.09 5.25
N MET A 287 11.62 1.92 5.48
CA MET A 287 10.89 0.64 5.43
C MET A 287 9.82 0.57 6.52
N ASP A 288 10.17 0.95 7.75
CA ASP A 288 9.25 0.95 8.89
C ASP A 288 8.11 1.94 8.66
N TRP A 289 8.39 3.12 8.09
CA TRP A 289 7.37 4.08 7.66
C TRP A 289 6.37 3.44 6.69
N LEU A 290 6.86 2.85 5.59
CA LEU A 290 5.99 2.27 4.57
C LEU A 290 5.12 1.15 5.14
N LEU A 291 5.73 0.30 5.96
CA LEU A 291 5.13 -0.96 6.40
C LEU A 291 4.31 -0.83 7.68
N GLY A 292 4.66 0.10 8.59
CA GLY A 292 4.11 0.20 9.93
C GLY A 292 3.50 1.54 10.34
N SER A 293 3.52 2.57 9.48
CA SER A 293 2.85 3.84 9.79
C SER A 293 1.49 3.95 9.11
N SER A 294 0.57 4.69 9.73
CA SER A 294 -0.73 5.02 9.13
C SER A 294 -0.59 5.79 7.81
N ALA A 295 0.41 6.68 7.70
CA ALA A 295 0.68 7.40 6.45
C ALA A 295 1.22 6.46 5.36
N GLY A 296 2.16 5.58 5.67
CA GLY A 296 2.70 4.59 4.73
C GLY A 296 1.63 3.59 4.25
N LEU A 297 0.72 3.19 5.13
CA LEU A 297 -0.43 2.37 4.76
C LEU A 297 -1.40 3.11 3.84
N LEU A 298 -1.76 4.35 4.18
CA LEU A 298 -2.62 5.19 3.34
C LEU A 298 -2.00 5.49 1.98
N PHE A 299 -0.70 5.77 1.96
CA PHE A 299 0.10 5.96 0.75
C PHE A 299 0.02 4.74 -0.17
N ARG A 300 0.24 3.53 0.36
CA ARG A 300 0.14 2.30 -0.45
C ARG A 300 -1.27 2.09 -1.02
N VAL A 301 -2.31 2.36 -0.23
CA VAL A 301 -3.69 2.32 -0.71
C VAL A 301 -3.93 3.35 -1.82
N ARG A 302 -3.41 4.57 -1.67
CA ARG A 302 -3.49 5.62 -2.68
C ARG A 302 -2.83 5.20 -4.00
N GLU A 303 -1.61 4.67 -3.95
CA GLU A 303 -0.88 4.24 -5.14
C GLU A 303 -1.59 3.08 -5.87
N GLU A 304 -2.15 2.12 -5.12
CA GLU A 304 -2.92 1.03 -5.72
C GLU A 304 -4.22 1.51 -6.38
N LEU A 305 -4.94 2.45 -5.75
CA LEU A 305 -6.11 3.11 -6.35
C LEU A 305 -5.71 3.92 -7.60
N PHE A 306 -4.58 4.63 -7.55
CA PHE A 306 -4.07 5.39 -8.66
C PHE A 306 -3.73 4.48 -9.86
N GLY A 307 -3.13 3.32 -9.59
CA GLY A 307 -2.88 2.26 -10.55
C GLY A 307 -4.16 1.68 -11.17
N LEU A 308 -5.19 1.44 -10.37
CA LEU A 308 -6.52 1.03 -10.88
C LEU A 308 -7.14 2.08 -11.80
N HIS A 309 -7.05 3.36 -11.44
CA HIS A 309 -7.64 4.45 -12.21
C HIS A 309 -6.89 4.65 -13.54
N HIS A 310 -5.56 4.80 -13.49
CA HIS A 310 -4.75 5.20 -14.65
C HIS A 310 -4.25 4.04 -15.51
N GLY A 311 -4.11 2.85 -14.91
CA GLY A 311 -3.47 1.67 -15.48
C GLY A 311 -2.18 1.32 -14.75
N TYR A 312 -2.01 0.04 -14.38
CA TYR A 312 -0.82 -0.43 -13.68
C TYR A 312 0.46 -0.28 -14.51
N ASP A 313 0.36 -0.34 -15.84
CA ASP A 313 1.45 -0.07 -16.79
C ASP A 313 1.97 1.38 -16.73
N LYS A 314 1.21 2.31 -16.18
CA LYS A 314 1.65 3.71 -16.02
C LYS A 314 2.21 4.02 -14.65
N VAL A 315 1.83 3.22 -13.65
CA VAL A 315 2.14 3.49 -12.24
C VAL A 315 3.22 2.55 -11.73
N PHE A 316 3.08 1.25 -11.95
CA PHE A 316 3.98 0.23 -11.41
C PHE A 316 4.88 -0.42 -12.47
N TRP A 317 4.40 -0.56 -13.71
CA TRP A 317 5.10 -1.30 -14.76
C TRP A 317 5.36 -0.42 -15.97
N THR A 318 6.05 0.70 -15.75
CA THR A 318 6.30 1.73 -16.77
C THR A 318 7.01 1.18 -18.01
N GLU A 319 7.81 0.14 -17.85
CA GLU A 319 8.50 -0.56 -18.93
C GLU A 319 7.53 -1.27 -19.87
N ALA A 320 6.38 -1.73 -19.37
CA ALA A 320 5.35 -2.41 -20.15
C ALA A 320 4.45 -1.43 -20.94
N SER A 321 4.49 -0.13 -20.64
CA SER A 321 3.62 0.90 -21.25
C SER A 321 3.72 0.99 -22.78
N ASN A 322 4.88 0.61 -23.34
CA ASN A 322 5.14 0.66 -24.79
C ASN A 322 4.80 -0.65 -25.51
N GLN A 323 4.32 -1.67 -24.80
CA GLN A 323 3.95 -2.95 -25.40
C GLN A 323 2.64 -2.86 -26.19
N LYS A 324 2.40 -3.85 -27.05
CA LYS A 324 1.16 -3.95 -27.83
C LYS A 324 -0.04 -4.06 -26.90
N THR A 325 -1.08 -3.29 -27.20
CA THR A 325 -2.34 -3.34 -26.46
C THR A 325 -2.99 -4.72 -26.57
N LYS A 326 -3.25 -5.35 -25.42
CA LYS A 326 -3.98 -6.61 -25.29
C LYS A 326 -5.49 -6.38 -25.36
N LYS A 327 -6.22 -7.40 -25.81
CA LYS A 327 -7.70 -7.37 -25.86
C LYS A 327 -8.27 -7.55 -24.45
N PRO A 328 -9.42 -6.92 -24.13
CA PRO A 328 -10.12 -7.16 -22.87
C PRO A 328 -10.40 -8.65 -22.65
N THR A 329 -10.32 -9.07 -21.39
CA THR A 329 -10.60 -10.45 -20.95
C THR A 329 -11.52 -10.44 -19.74
N GLN A 330 -12.06 -11.63 -19.44
CA GLN A 330 -12.78 -11.90 -18.20
C GLN A 330 -12.07 -13.05 -17.49
N PHE A 331 -11.38 -12.73 -16.39
CA PHE A 331 -10.71 -13.74 -15.59
C PHE A 331 -11.70 -14.37 -14.63
N LYS A 332 -11.86 -15.67 -14.70
CA LYS A 332 -12.72 -16.43 -13.81
C LYS A 332 -11.84 -17.24 -12.87
N VAL A 333 -12.02 -17.02 -11.59
CA VAL A 333 -11.27 -17.68 -10.52
C VAL A 333 -12.27 -18.45 -9.68
N CYS A 334 -11.97 -19.73 -9.40
CA CYS A 334 -12.80 -20.59 -8.55
C CYS A 334 -11.88 -21.50 -7.76
N PHE A 335 -11.73 -21.22 -6.46
CA PHE A 335 -10.79 -21.95 -5.61
C PHE A 335 -11.50 -22.60 -4.42
N GLU A 336 -10.88 -23.66 -3.90
CA GLU A 336 -11.28 -24.31 -2.65
C GLU A 336 -10.17 -24.18 -1.61
N LEU A 337 -10.43 -23.39 -0.56
CA LEU A 337 -9.57 -23.29 0.61
C LEU A 337 -9.97 -24.35 1.64
N THR A 338 -9.00 -25.10 2.13
CA THR A 338 -9.21 -26.16 3.12
C THR A 338 -8.30 -25.97 4.33
N GLU A 339 -8.58 -26.68 5.43
CA GLU A 339 -7.73 -26.68 6.63
C GLU A 339 -6.24 -27.00 6.36
N GLN A 340 -5.91 -27.72 5.27
CA GLN A 340 -4.51 -28.00 4.91
C GLN A 340 -3.75 -26.75 4.44
N HIS A 341 -4.47 -25.78 3.87
CA HIS A 341 -3.90 -24.54 3.35
C HIS A 341 -3.71 -23.50 4.46
N VAL A 342 -4.64 -23.47 5.42
CA VAL A 342 -4.66 -22.55 6.56
C VAL A 342 -3.72 -23.12 7.64
N GLY A 343 -4.04 -24.31 8.16
CA GLY A 343 -3.30 -24.95 9.24
C GLY A 343 -2.11 -25.80 8.80
N ALA A 344 -1.26 -25.33 7.88
CA ALA A 344 0.07 -25.90 7.74
C ALA A 344 0.83 -25.67 9.04
N LYS A 345 0.64 -26.58 10.01
CA LYS A 345 1.60 -26.87 11.06
C LYS A 345 2.95 -26.77 10.40
N LYS A 346 3.84 -25.94 10.95
CA LYS A 346 5.28 -25.99 10.75
C LYS A 346 5.70 -27.46 10.71
N ALA A 347 5.70 -28.07 9.53
CA ALA A 347 6.24 -29.37 9.29
C ALA A 347 7.71 -29.09 9.05
N ALA A 348 8.45 -29.32 10.13
CA ALA A 348 9.91 -29.41 10.29
C ALA A 348 10.78 -28.97 9.10
#